data_AF-A0A433D908-F1
#
_entry.id   AF-A0A433D908-F1
#
_cell.length_a   1.000
_cell.length_b   1.000
_cell.length_c   1.000
_cell.angle_alpha   90.00
_cell.angle_beta   90.00
_cell.angle_gamma   90.00
#
_symmetry.space_group_name_H-M   'P 1'
#
loop_
_entity.id
_entity.type
_entity.pdbx_description
1 polymer ?
#
loop_
_entity_poly.entity_id
_entity_poly.type
_entity_poly.pdbx_seq_one_letter_code
_entity_poly.pdbx_strand_id
1 'polypeptide(L)'
;MKVAALTSIFAALLAISSFASVDAKIHKIPIKKTPETATQKLDRYARTGEYLTQKYFGSPRNQHLQNKIFVPDAEGRVEHGVPLSNYANAQYFGEIQIGTPPQTFSVIFDTGSSNLWVPSTRCSSIACFLHRRYDASQSSTYKENGTEFAIRYGTGSLEGVISN
;
A
#
# COMPACT_ATOMS: atom_id res chain seq x y z
N MET A 1 -26.54 3.54 67.98
CA MET A 1 -25.85 2.35 67.41
C MET A 1 -26.20 2.25 65.94
N LYS A 2 -25.20 1.92 65.12
CA LYS A 2 -25.10 2.03 63.65
C LYS A 2 -26.03 1.07 62.91
N VAL A 3 -26.71 1.52 61.84
CA VAL A 3 -26.87 0.77 60.57
C VAL A 3 -27.15 1.78 59.43
N ALA A 4 -26.13 2.17 58.67
CA ALA A 4 -26.30 2.82 57.35
C ALA A 4 -24.97 2.77 56.59
N ALA A 5 -24.54 1.57 56.22
CA ALA A 5 -23.46 1.38 55.27
C ALA A 5 -23.69 0.01 54.65
N LEU A 6 -24.26 -0.05 53.44
CA LEU A 6 -24.13 -1.19 52.52
C LEU A 6 -24.79 -0.99 51.14
N THR A 7 -25.51 0.11 50.87
CA THR A 7 -26.23 0.25 49.58
C THR A 7 -25.47 0.97 48.46
N SER A 8 -24.28 1.54 48.69
CA SER A 8 -23.58 2.35 47.66
C SER A 8 -22.46 1.65 46.89
N ILE A 9 -22.13 0.38 47.17
CA ILE A 9 -20.98 -0.30 46.51
C ILE A 9 -21.41 -1.12 45.27
N PHE A 10 -22.70 -1.40 45.08
CA PHE A 10 -23.15 -2.21 43.94
C PHE A 10 -23.29 -1.46 42.61
N ALA A 11 -23.31 -0.13 42.62
CA ALA A 11 -23.50 0.67 41.39
C ALA A 11 -22.20 0.90 40.59
N ALA A 12 -21.02 0.63 41.17
CA ALA A 12 -19.73 0.92 40.52
C ALA A 12 -19.16 -0.27 39.70
N LEU A 13 -19.82 -1.43 39.71
CA LEU A 13 -19.36 -2.64 39.01
C LEU A 13 -20.11 -2.93 37.69
N LEU A 14 -21.10 -2.11 37.33
CA LEU A 14 -21.88 -2.26 36.09
C LEU A 14 -21.36 -1.42 34.91
N ALA A 15 -20.24 -0.70 35.08
CA ALA A 15 -19.61 0.09 34.02
C ALA A 15 -18.51 -0.68 33.27
N ILE A 16 -18.46 -2.00 33.39
CA ILE A 16 -17.51 -2.84 32.64
C ILE A 16 -18.34 -3.67 31.65
N SER A 17 -17.93 -3.62 30.38
CA SER A 17 -18.39 -4.44 29.25
C SER A 17 -19.37 -3.82 28.25
N SER A 18 -19.17 -2.56 27.87
CA SER A 18 -19.43 -2.18 26.46
C SER A 18 -18.33 -2.78 25.59
N PHE A 19 -18.28 -4.11 25.46
CA PHE A 19 -17.53 -4.73 24.37
C PHE A 19 -18.26 -4.32 23.10
N ALA A 20 -17.80 -3.25 22.47
CA ALA A 20 -18.12 -2.99 21.07
C ALA A 20 -17.70 -4.26 20.33
N SER A 21 -18.67 -5.03 19.85
CA SER A 21 -18.38 -6.20 19.03
C SER A 21 -17.69 -5.68 17.78
N VAL A 22 -16.37 -5.85 17.72
CA VAL A 22 -15.60 -5.55 16.51
C VAL A 22 -15.96 -6.65 15.52
N ASP A 23 -16.90 -6.37 14.63
CA ASP A 23 -17.23 -7.26 13.52
C ASP A 23 -16.05 -7.23 12.53
N ALA A 24 -15.08 -8.12 12.75
CA ALA A 24 -13.96 -8.32 11.84
C ALA A 24 -14.42 -9.11 10.61
N LYS A 25 -15.23 -8.46 9.76
CA LYS A 25 -15.73 -9.06 8.53
C LYS A 25 -14.57 -9.24 7.55
N ILE A 26 -14.27 -10.49 7.20
CA ILE A 26 -13.27 -10.80 6.18
C ILE A 26 -13.79 -10.32 4.82
N HIS A 27 -13.11 -9.33 4.24
CA HIS A 27 -13.35 -8.89 2.87
C HIS A 27 -12.44 -9.67 1.92
N LYS A 28 -13.04 -10.43 0.99
CA LYS A 28 -12.30 -11.20 -0.02
C LYS A 28 -12.51 -10.56 -1.39
N ILE A 29 -11.43 -10.04 -1.97
CA ILE A 29 -11.42 -9.53 -3.34
C ILE A 29 -10.71 -10.58 -4.21
N PRO A 30 -11.41 -11.26 -5.13
CA PRO A 30 -10.77 -12.24 -5.99
C PRO A 30 -9.84 -11.56 -7.00
N ILE A 31 -8.61 -12.04 -7.10
CA ILE A 31 -7.68 -11.63 -8.16
C ILE A 31 -7.91 -12.54 -9.36
N LYS A 32 -8.21 -11.94 -10.52
CA LYS A 32 -8.34 -12.66 -11.79
C LYS A 32 -7.06 -12.47 -12.59
N LYS A 33 -6.44 -13.58 -13.02
CA LYS A 33 -5.33 -13.52 -13.97
C LYS A 33 -5.88 -13.23 -15.35
N THR A 34 -5.36 -12.19 -15.99
CA THR A 34 -5.66 -11.91 -17.39
C THR A 34 -4.89 -12.89 -18.29
N PRO A 35 -5.51 -13.40 -19.37
CA PRO A 35 -4.79 -14.17 -20.38
C PRO A 35 -3.69 -13.31 -21.00
N GLU A 36 -2.52 -13.91 -21.23
CA GLU A 36 -1.39 -13.24 -21.87
C GLU A 36 -1.34 -13.60 -23.35
N THR A 37 -1.06 -12.60 -24.19
CA THR A 37 -0.73 -12.81 -25.60
C THR A 37 0.64 -13.49 -25.74
N ALA A 38 0.94 -14.06 -26.92
CA ALA A 38 2.25 -14.64 -27.20
C ALA A 38 3.40 -13.64 -26.97
N THR A 39 3.21 -12.37 -27.37
CA THR A 39 4.18 -11.29 -27.15
C THR A 39 4.38 -11.00 -25.66
N GLN A 40 3.29 -10.85 -24.90
CA GLN A 40 3.37 -10.65 -23.45
C GLN A 40 4.07 -11.81 -22.73
N LYS A 41 3.83 -13.04 -23.22
CA LYS A 41 4.48 -14.25 -22.72
C LYS A 41 6.00 -14.24 -22.98
N LEU A 42 6.42 -13.83 -24.18
CA LEU A 42 7.83 -13.66 -24.51
C LEU A 42 8.50 -12.57 -23.67
N ASP A 43 7.85 -11.41 -23.52
CA ASP A 43 8.34 -10.31 -22.69
C ASP A 43 8.52 -10.74 -21.22
N ARG A 44 7.59 -11.55 -20.70
CA ARG A 44 7.69 -12.09 -19.33
C ARG A 44 8.91 -13.00 -19.19
N TYR A 45 9.18 -13.87 -20.16
CA TYR A 45 10.37 -14.73 -20.12
C TYR A 45 11.67 -13.92 -20.20
N ALA A 46 11.72 -12.90 -21.07
CA ALA A 46 12.86 -11.98 -21.15
C ALA A 46 13.12 -11.28 -19.81
N ARG A 47 12.09 -10.69 -19.19
CA ARG A 47 12.19 -10.05 -17.86
C ARG A 47 12.61 -11.03 -16.77
N THR A 48 12.17 -12.28 -16.84
CA THR A 48 12.59 -13.32 -15.89
C THR A 48 14.08 -13.61 -16.04
N GLY A 49 14.58 -13.70 -17.28
CA GLY A 49 16.01 -13.84 -17.57
C GLY A 49 16.83 -12.65 -17.03
N GLU A 50 16.36 -11.42 -17.24
CA GLU A 50 16.99 -10.21 -16.70
C GLU A 50 17.02 -10.21 -15.16
N TYR A 51 15.91 -10.57 -14.51
CA TYR A 51 15.84 -10.68 -13.04
C TYR A 51 16.83 -11.70 -12.49
N LEU A 52 16.90 -12.89 -13.09
CA LEU A 52 17.87 -13.92 -12.68
C LEU A 52 19.30 -13.44 -12.92
N THR A 53 19.53 -12.75 -14.04
CA THR A 53 20.85 -12.20 -14.36
C THR A 53 21.27 -11.15 -13.33
N GLN A 54 20.35 -10.25 -12.95
CA GLN A 54 20.58 -9.28 -11.88
C GLN A 54 20.85 -9.98 -10.53
N LYS A 55 20.04 -10.99 -10.18
CA LYS A 55 20.12 -11.69 -8.89
C LYS A 55 21.43 -12.47 -8.71
N TYR A 56 21.90 -13.15 -9.76
CA TYR A 56 23.04 -14.06 -9.67
C TYR A 56 24.34 -13.52 -10.25
N PHE A 57 24.27 -12.53 -11.16
CA PHE A 57 25.44 -12.02 -11.88
C PHE A 57 25.64 -10.50 -11.76
N GLY A 58 24.80 -9.79 -10.99
CA GLY A 58 25.03 -8.38 -10.64
C GLY A 58 24.92 -7.39 -11.80
N SER A 59 24.22 -7.74 -12.88
CA SER A 59 24.08 -6.87 -14.07
C SER A 59 23.38 -5.55 -13.73
N PRO A 60 23.82 -4.40 -14.30
CA PRO A 60 23.18 -3.09 -14.11
C PRO A 60 21.71 -3.10 -14.54
N ARG A 61 20.85 -2.42 -13.77
CA ARG A 61 19.41 -2.27 -14.04
C ARG A 61 19.20 -1.41 -15.29
N ASN A 62 18.52 -1.94 -16.30
CA ASN A 62 17.98 -1.12 -17.39
C ASN A 62 16.53 -0.72 -17.06
N GLN A 63 16.33 0.52 -16.60
CA GLN A 63 15.01 1.02 -16.17
C GLN A 63 14.03 1.25 -17.33
N HIS A 64 14.50 1.19 -18.59
CA HIS A 64 13.69 1.57 -19.75
C HIS A 64 12.52 0.62 -20.04
N LEU A 65 12.57 -0.62 -19.52
CA LEU A 65 11.57 -1.66 -19.81
C LEU A 65 10.41 -1.73 -18.81
N GLN A 66 10.40 -0.93 -17.74
CA GLN A 66 9.38 -1.04 -16.69
C GLN A 66 8.07 -0.29 -16.99
N ASN A 67 8.02 0.55 -18.03
CA ASN A 67 6.94 1.53 -18.18
C ASN A 67 5.79 1.13 -19.12
N LYS A 68 5.74 -0.10 -19.64
CA LYS A 68 4.59 -0.58 -20.43
C LYS A 68 3.91 -1.75 -19.73
N ILE A 69 3.16 -1.41 -18.70
CA ILE A 69 2.44 -2.36 -17.85
C ILE A 69 0.92 -2.31 -18.10
N PHE A 70 0.42 -1.19 -18.63
CA PHE A 70 -1.00 -1.02 -18.91
C PHE A 70 -1.22 -1.14 -20.42
N VAL A 71 -1.85 -2.24 -20.83
CA VAL A 71 -2.49 -2.34 -22.14
C VAL A 71 -3.99 -2.28 -21.84
N PRO A 72 -4.63 -1.09 -21.94
CA PRO A 72 -6.08 -1.02 -22.04
C PRO A 72 -6.54 -1.91 -23.20
N ASP A 73 -7.80 -2.36 -23.21
CA ASP A 73 -8.35 -2.95 -24.42
C ASP A 73 -8.31 -1.96 -25.60
N ALA A 74 -8.63 -2.42 -26.82
CA ALA A 74 -8.58 -1.59 -28.02
C ALA A 74 -9.49 -0.34 -27.94
N GLU A 75 -10.40 -0.29 -26.96
CA GLU A 75 -11.30 0.83 -26.67
C GLU A 75 -10.90 1.63 -25.42
N GLY A 76 -9.75 1.34 -24.80
CA GLY A 76 -9.28 2.06 -23.62
C GLY A 76 -9.93 1.63 -22.31
N ARG A 77 -10.72 0.56 -22.30
CA ARG A 77 -11.44 0.10 -21.12
C ARG A 77 -10.62 -0.93 -20.35
N VAL A 78 -10.69 -0.84 -19.03
CA VAL A 78 -10.25 -1.89 -18.11
C VAL A 78 -11.52 -2.68 -17.79
N GLU A 79 -11.59 -3.93 -18.21
CA GLU A 79 -12.69 -4.83 -17.89
C GLU A 79 -12.71 -5.06 -16.36
N HIS A 80 -13.44 -4.20 -15.65
CA HIS A 80 -13.70 -4.15 -14.20
C HIS A 80 -12.54 -4.55 -13.25
N GLY A 81 -11.87 -3.55 -12.67
CA GLY A 81 -10.96 -3.75 -11.53
C GLY A 81 -9.78 -2.79 -11.51
N VAL A 82 -8.92 -2.90 -10.49
CA VAL A 82 -7.62 -2.23 -10.46
C VAL A 82 -6.60 -3.17 -11.12
N PRO A 83 -5.99 -2.79 -12.26
CA PRO A 83 -5.00 -3.64 -12.92
C PRO A 83 -3.77 -3.81 -12.01
N LEU A 84 -3.33 -5.06 -11.84
CA LEU A 84 -2.19 -5.40 -11.01
C LEU A 84 -1.05 -5.95 -11.87
N SER A 85 0.15 -5.50 -11.54
CA SER A 85 1.42 -5.94 -12.09
C SER A 85 2.01 -6.99 -11.18
N ASN A 86 2.58 -8.03 -11.76
CA ASN A 86 3.23 -9.09 -11.03
C ASN A 86 4.75 -8.98 -11.18
N TYR A 87 5.45 -8.82 -10.05
CA TYR A 87 6.90 -8.93 -9.98
C TYR A 87 7.29 -10.20 -9.23
N ALA A 88 7.92 -11.13 -9.96
CA ALA A 88 8.48 -12.39 -9.46
C ALA A 88 7.51 -13.28 -8.65
N ASN A 89 6.19 -13.18 -8.86
CA ASN A 89 5.15 -13.85 -8.05
C ASN A 89 5.24 -13.54 -6.54
N ALA A 90 5.93 -12.44 -6.17
CA ALA A 90 6.17 -12.06 -4.79
C ALA A 90 5.55 -10.69 -4.47
N GLN A 91 5.41 -9.81 -5.46
CA GLN A 91 4.88 -8.46 -5.28
C GLN A 91 3.85 -8.18 -6.35
N TYR A 92 2.63 -7.88 -5.90
CA TYR A 92 1.55 -7.41 -6.75
C TYR A 92 1.34 -5.92 -6.49
N PHE A 93 1.55 -5.10 -7.51
CA PHE A 93 1.47 -3.65 -7.40
C PHE A 93 0.58 -3.05 -8.48
N GLY A 94 -0.06 -1.94 -8.15
CA GLY A 94 -0.93 -1.20 -9.07
C GLY A 94 -0.77 0.30 -8.86
N GLU A 95 -1.44 1.09 -9.69
CA GLU A 95 -1.45 2.54 -9.54
C GLU A 95 -2.64 3.02 -8.71
N ILE A 96 -2.36 3.94 -7.79
CA ILE A 96 -3.35 4.74 -7.08
C ILE A 96 -3.07 6.22 -7.31
N GLN A 97 -4.05 7.07 -7.02
CA GLN A 97 -3.87 8.51 -7.05
C GLN A 97 -4.24 9.11 -5.70
N ILE A 98 -3.46 10.09 -5.24
CA ILE A 98 -3.62 10.77 -3.95
C ILE A 98 -3.66 12.28 -4.17
N GLY A 99 -4.57 12.97 -3.47
CA GLY A 99 -4.65 14.43 -3.46
C GLY A 99 -5.47 15.04 -4.59
N THR A 100 -5.49 16.37 -4.65
CA THR A 100 -6.22 17.15 -5.66
C THR A 100 -5.43 18.39 -6.08
N PRO A 101 -4.93 18.50 -7.33
CA PRO A 101 -5.05 17.52 -8.40
C PRO A 101 -4.39 16.17 -8.07
N PRO A 102 -4.83 15.06 -8.72
CA PRO A 102 -4.36 13.72 -8.38
C PRO A 102 -2.87 13.52 -8.69
N GLN A 103 -2.11 13.00 -7.71
CA GLN A 103 -0.71 12.58 -7.87
C GLN A 103 -0.64 11.05 -7.90
N THR A 104 -0.01 10.47 -8.92
CA THR A 104 -0.05 9.01 -9.18
C THR A 104 1.11 8.26 -8.52
N PHE A 105 0.84 7.13 -7.87
CA PHE A 105 1.83 6.29 -7.20
C PHE A 105 1.64 4.82 -7.57
N SER A 106 2.74 4.09 -7.76
CA SER A 106 2.73 2.63 -7.81
C SER A 106 2.87 2.09 -6.39
N VAL A 107 1.90 1.30 -5.93
CA VAL A 107 1.84 0.78 -4.55
C VAL A 107 1.70 -0.74 -4.54
N ILE A 108 2.30 -1.38 -3.53
CA ILE A 108 2.14 -2.81 -3.26
C ILE A 108 0.88 -3.00 -2.44
N PHE A 109 0.03 -3.94 -2.84
CA PHE A 109 -1.15 -4.34 -2.06
C PHE A 109 -0.75 -5.37 -1.01
N ASP A 110 -0.45 -4.89 0.20
CA ASP A 110 -0.03 -5.72 1.34
C ASP A 110 -1.25 -6.12 2.20
N THR A 111 -1.49 -7.42 2.34
CA THR A 111 -2.57 -7.96 3.20
C THR A 111 -2.13 -8.13 4.66
N GLY A 112 -0.83 -7.96 4.96
CA GLY A 112 -0.26 -8.08 6.29
C GLY A 112 -0.28 -6.78 7.11
N SER A 113 -0.77 -5.67 6.55
CA SER A 113 -0.84 -4.39 7.23
C SER A 113 -2.10 -3.59 6.87
N SER A 114 -2.37 -2.52 7.61
CA SER A 114 -3.53 -1.64 7.38
C SER A 114 -3.13 -0.20 7.04
N ASN A 115 -1.82 0.06 6.88
CA ASN A 115 -1.30 1.40 6.62
C ASN A 115 -1.10 1.60 5.11
N LEU A 116 -1.47 2.79 4.63
CA LEU A 116 -1.00 3.31 3.35
C LEU A 116 0.13 4.30 3.62
N TRP A 117 1.26 4.14 2.94
CA TRP A 117 2.36 5.10 2.99
C TRP A 117 2.94 5.33 1.58
N VAL A 118 3.32 6.57 1.30
CA VAL A 118 4.00 6.98 0.07
C VAL A 118 5.19 7.87 0.42
N PRO A 119 6.27 7.90 -0.39
CA PRO A 119 7.39 8.81 -0.17
C PRO A 119 6.94 10.27 -0.20
N SER A 120 7.36 11.09 0.76
CA SER A 120 7.13 12.55 0.74
C SER A 120 8.20 13.26 -0.09
N THR A 121 7.89 14.44 -0.65
CA THR A 121 8.91 15.36 -1.20
C THR A 121 9.95 15.77 -0.17
N ARG A 122 9.63 15.71 1.12
CA ARG A 122 10.56 15.96 2.24
C ARG A 122 11.53 14.80 2.51
N CYS A 123 11.33 13.63 1.90
CA CYS A 123 12.21 12.49 2.06
C CYS A 123 13.53 12.66 1.28
N SER A 124 14.65 12.35 1.93
CA SER A 124 16.02 12.49 1.40
C SER A 124 16.77 11.18 1.17
N SER A 125 16.14 10.02 1.41
CA SER A 125 16.80 8.72 1.16
C SER A 125 16.93 8.42 -0.34
N ILE A 126 17.92 7.61 -0.71
CA ILE A 126 18.12 7.15 -2.10
C ILE A 126 16.84 6.52 -2.67
N ALA A 127 16.11 5.76 -1.84
CA ALA A 127 14.84 5.16 -2.23
C ALA A 127 13.84 6.22 -2.72
N CYS A 128 13.76 7.37 -2.06
CA CYS A 128 12.84 8.44 -2.42
C CYS A 128 13.19 9.15 -3.73
N PHE A 129 14.46 9.15 -4.15
CA PHE A 129 14.86 9.66 -5.47
C PHE A 129 14.50 8.72 -6.63
N LEU A 130 14.37 7.42 -6.33
CA LEU A 130 14.01 6.40 -7.31
C LEU A 130 12.49 6.19 -7.45
N HIS A 131 11.68 6.89 -6.64
CA HIS A 131 10.23 6.75 -6.63
C HIS A 131 9.53 8.10 -6.78
N ARG A 132 8.27 8.09 -7.23
CA ARG A 132 7.41 9.28 -7.19
C ARG A 132 7.19 9.70 -5.73
N ARG A 133 7.15 11.01 -5.49
CA ARG A 133 7.02 11.61 -4.17
C ARG A 133 5.77 12.46 -4.08
N TYR A 134 5.06 12.35 -2.97
CA TYR A 134 3.87 13.14 -2.66
C TYR A 134 4.25 14.55 -2.22
N ASP A 135 3.72 15.52 -2.94
CA ASP A 135 3.81 16.94 -2.64
C ASP A 135 2.49 17.44 -2.03
N ALA A 136 2.47 17.53 -0.71
CA ALA A 136 1.32 18.05 0.03
C ALA A 136 0.97 19.50 -0.35
N SER A 137 1.95 20.33 -0.73
CA SER A 137 1.71 21.72 -1.11
C SER A 137 0.95 21.87 -2.43
N GLN A 138 0.96 20.81 -3.26
CA GLN A 138 0.26 20.76 -4.54
C GLN A 138 -1.10 20.06 -4.44
N SER A 139 -1.63 19.81 -3.24
CA SER A 139 -2.91 19.15 -3.03
C SER A 139 -3.88 20.01 -2.23
N SER A 140 -4.94 20.52 -2.86
CA SER A 140 -6.00 21.32 -2.21
C SER A 140 -6.83 20.55 -1.19
N THR A 141 -6.81 19.21 -1.25
CA THR A 141 -7.50 18.32 -0.31
C THR A 141 -6.59 17.81 0.82
N TYR A 142 -5.31 18.19 0.83
CA TYR A 142 -4.39 17.82 1.90
C TYR A 142 -4.82 18.45 3.23
N LYS A 143 -4.85 17.65 4.30
CA LYS A 143 -4.99 18.15 5.67
C LYS A 143 -3.80 17.69 6.49
N GLU A 144 -3.12 18.67 7.08
CA GLU A 144 -2.02 18.38 7.98
C GLU A 144 -2.51 17.61 9.22
N ASN A 145 -1.77 16.58 9.59
CA ASN A 145 -1.91 15.85 10.85
C ASN A 145 -0.58 15.90 11.60
N GLY A 146 0.51 15.53 10.93
CA GLY A 146 1.87 15.76 11.43
C GLY A 146 2.34 14.76 12.50
N THR A 147 1.48 13.87 12.98
CA THR A 147 1.87 12.83 13.95
C THR A 147 2.99 11.97 13.38
N GLU A 148 4.12 11.92 14.06
CA GLU A 148 5.27 11.10 13.65
C GLU A 148 4.95 9.61 13.79
N PHE A 149 5.48 8.80 12.86
CA PHE A 149 5.41 7.36 12.95
C PHE A 149 6.69 6.70 12.42
N ALA A 150 6.97 5.50 12.92
CA ALA A 150 8.08 4.68 12.49
C ALA A 150 7.65 3.23 12.38
N ILE A 151 8.13 2.53 11.34
CA ILE A 151 7.86 1.10 11.13
C ILE A 151 9.19 0.39 10.91
N ARG A 152 9.40 -0.73 11.61
CA ARG A 152 10.55 -1.61 11.41
C ARG A 152 10.09 -2.95 10.84
N TYR A 153 10.47 -3.20 9.59
CA TYR A 153 10.34 -4.48 8.92
C TYR A 153 11.57 -5.36 9.20
N GLY A 154 11.50 -6.64 8.83
CA GLY A 154 12.64 -7.57 9.02
C GLY A 154 13.89 -7.17 8.23
N THR A 155 13.72 -6.48 7.09
CA THR A 155 14.82 -6.10 6.19
C THR A 155 15.10 -4.60 6.13
N GLY A 156 14.43 -3.78 6.96
CA GLY A 156 14.59 -2.33 6.92
C GLY A 156 13.57 -1.59 7.77
N SER A 157 13.62 -0.27 7.74
CA SER A 157 12.69 0.59 8.47
C SER A 157 12.35 1.84 7.67
N LEU A 158 11.28 2.51 8.08
CA LEU A 158 10.91 3.83 7.60
C LEU A 158 10.39 4.68 8.75
N GLU A 159 10.49 5.99 8.55
CA GLU A 159 9.99 7.03 9.44
C GLU A 159 9.22 8.05 8.60
N GLY A 160 8.24 8.72 9.19
CA GLY A 160 7.44 9.71 8.50
C GLY A 160 6.42 10.40 9.39
N VAL A 161 5.47 11.07 8.75
CA VAL A 161 4.36 11.76 9.41
C VAL A 161 3.02 11.31 8.82
N ILE A 162 1.99 11.25 9.65
CA ILE A 162 0.61 11.00 9.23
C ILE A 162 0.08 12.26 8.52
N SER A 163 -0.73 12.04 7.49
CA SER A 163 -1.45 13.08 6.72
C SER A 163 -2.91 12.66 6.58
N ASN A 164 -3.84 13.63 6.63
CA ASN A 164 -5.29 13.41 6.55
C ASN A 164 -5.84 13.83 5.18
#